data_AF-A0A0A1UFC9-F1
#
_entry.id   AF-A0A0A1UFC9-F1
#
_cell.length_a   1.000
_cell.length_b   1.000
_cell.length_c   1.000
_cell.angle_alpha   90.00
_cell.angle_beta   90.00
_cell.angle_gamma   90.00
#
_symmetry.space_group_name_H-M   'P 1'
#
loop_
_entity.id
_entity.type
_entity.pdbx_description
1 polymer ?
#
loop_
_entity_poly.entity_id
_entity_poly.type
_entity_poly.pdbx_seq_one_letter_code
_entity_poly.pdbx_strand_id
1 'polypeptide(L)'
;VQLVNISIQKLAPVAQKTLIPCKTVRLVQTVLLVIIVLLGRMVMALNALPAKQVHFQVYQEVPVACHVFINLIRIQLLQFHVQNATIIALRVMGENGFCSTCMDGCVLSGNYCIPCQAGTATNKDTNTCDVCPAGTYSLNQSTTCLHCQDGFYSTEKSSICLQCNVNCLICNNTNGNCTTCISGYGLDELSNCHICPVGTYANSANNKCQQCGDKTYQPNEGQTYCISCDINCETCGSVSGKCLTCYAGYGLDNNGKCEQCSDGYYSPGKTSSCSSCPIECVNCYRESGECTTCQSGFKKVTNQNTGNEECVSCSLNDHCASCNVNANESERTCVECLSGYYLKHNNCYNCSLITNCVQCSQKSSECLSCSSDLISNGEKCISCKYGEVKVTSNMCAFCYELIPNCQFCEYNNGSQLCAKCYAPYVLSDKKSMCVLAFLNLTYYNYDTSKSDVNDVGCLRQVNSSCLLW
;
A
#
# COMPACT_ATOMS: atom_id res chain seq x y z
N VAL A 1 -11.85 -61.76 40.26
CA VAL A 1 -11.29 -61.91 41.63
C VAL A 1 -11.69 -60.65 42.38
N GLN A 2 -12.62 -60.57 43.34
CA GLN A 2 -13.32 -61.56 44.17
C GLN A 2 -14.84 -61.40 44.05
N LEU A 3 -15.55 -62.54 44.08
CA LEU A 3 -16.97 -62.60 44.43
C LEU A 3 -17.13 -62.25 45.90
N VAL A 4 -18.03 -61.32 46.24
CA VAL A 4 -18.62 -61.25 47.58
C VAL A 4 -20.06 -61.70 47.44
N ASN A 5 -20.28 -62.96 47.80
CA ASN A 5 -21.59 -63.55 48.03
C ASN A 5 -22.15 -62.95 49.33
N ILE A 6 -23.28 -62.25 49.27
CA ILE A 6 -24.12 -62.03 50.46
C ILE A 6 -25.44 -62.74 50.20
N SER A 7 -25.55 -63.94 50.78
CA SER A 7 -26.81 -64.67 50.90
C SER A 7 -27.70 -63.97 51.93
N ILE A 8 -28.93 -63.63 51.55
CA ILE A 8 -30.04 -63.50 52.50
C ILE A 8 -31.00 -64.64 52.20
N GLN A 9 -30.75 -65.78 52.83
CA GLN A 9 -31.76 -66.79 53.09
C GLN A 9 -32.73 -66.25 54.14
N LYS A 10 -34.02 -66.40 53.83
CA LYS A 10 -35.22 -66.45 54.70
C LYS A 10 -36.25 -65.41 54.27
N LEU A 11 -37.19 -65.84 53.42
CA LEU A 11 -38.65 -65.76 53.62
C LEU A 11 -39.37 -65.87 52.26
N ALA A 12 -39.59 -67.10 51.83
CA ALA A 12 -40.80 -67.51 51.14
C ALA A 12 -41.14 -68.92 51.66
N PRO A 13 -42.39 -69.42 51.63
CA PRO A 13 -43.64 -68.81 51.13
C PRO A 13 -44.85 -69.02 52.07
N VAL A 14 -45.83 -68.11 52.11
CA VAL A 14 -47.26 -68.50 52.24
C VAL A 14 -48.11 -67.43 51.55
N ALA A 15 -48.25 -67.51 50.23
CA ALA A 15 -49.34 -66.86 49.52
C ALA A 15 -50.42 -67.92 49.26
N GLN A 16 -51.22 -68.19 50.29
CA GLN A 16 -52.46 -68.94 50.14
C GLN A 16 -53.52 -67.97 49.61
N LYS A 17 -54.22 -68.38 48.54
CA LYS A 17 -55.37 -67.70 47.96
C LYS A 17 -56.36 -67.28 49.04
N THR A 18 -56.56 -65.97 49.21
CA THR A 18 -57.78 -65.42 49.83
C THR A 18 -58.13 -64.12 49.12
N LEU A 19 -59.25 -64.12 48.39
CA LEU A 19 -59.94 -62.89 48.01
C LEU A 19 -60.34 -62.15 49.29
N ILE A 20 -59.98 -60.88 49.43
CA ILE A 20 -60.45 -60.02 50.51
C ILE A 20 -61.15 -58.81 49.89
N PRO A 21 -62.43 -58.52 50.23
CA PRO A 21 -63.20 -57.43 49.66
C PRO A 21 -62.79 -56.06 50.23
N CYS A 22 -63.04 -55.00 49.44
CA CYS A 22 -62.77 -53.60 49.77
C CYS A 22 -63.33 -53.17 51.15
N LYS A 23 -62.44 -53.03 52.15
CA LYS A 23 -62.55 -52.05 53.26
C LYS A 23 -61.30 -52.10 54.16
N THR A 24 -60.34 -51.18 53.94
CA THR A 24 -59.56 -50.41 54.94
C THR A 24 -58.27 -49.83 54.33
N VAL A 25 -58.36 -48.61 53.81
CA VAL A 25 -57.25 -47.84 53.19
C VAL A 25 -56.23 -47.29 54.23
N ARG A 26 -56.37 -47.60 55.53
CA ARG A 26 -55.50 -47.04 56.58
C ARG A 26 -54.32 -47.91 57.06
N LEU A 27 -54.26 -49.20 56.72
CA LEU A 27 -53.15 -50.07 57.18
C LEU A 27 -51.97 -50.13 56.20
N VAL A 28 -52.23 -49.96 54.89
CA VAL A 28 -51.20 -50.03 53.82
C VAL A 28 -50.29 -48.80 53.81
N GLN A 29 -50.79 -47.63 54.24
CA GLN A 29 -50.02 -46.40 54.35
C GLN A 29 -48.89 -46.48 55.39
N THR A 30 -49.17 -47.08 56.55
CA THR A 30 -48.20 -47.20 57.66
C THR A 30 -47.09 -48.20 57.38
N VAL A 31 -47.37 -49.30 56.66
CA VAL A 31 -46.35 -50.31 56.32
C VAL A 31 -45.42 -49.79 55.21
N LEU A 32 -45.92 -49.02 54.25
CA LEU A 32 -45.12 -48.46 53.15
C LEU A 32 -44.22 -47.30 53.60
N LEU A 33 -44.68 -46.45 54.53
CA LEU A 33 -43.85 -45.38 55.13
C LEU A 33 -42.66 -45.94 55.93
N VAL A 34 -42.83 -47.06 56.63
CA VAL A 34 -41.72 -47.70 57.39
C VAL A 34 -40.67 -48.29 56.44
N ILE A 35 -41.08 -48.84 55.29
CA ILE A 35 -40.17 -49.38 54.27
C ILE A 35 -39.38 -48.25 53.58
N ILE A 36 -40.02 -47.11 53.29
CA ILE A 36 -39.37 -45.93 52.70
C ILE A 36 -38.39 -45.27 53.68
N VAL A 37 -38.72 -45.21 54.97
CA VAL A 37 -37.81 -44.68 56.01
C VAL A 37 -36.60 -45.60 56.25
N LEU A 38 -36.76 -46.92 56.17
CA LEU A 38 -35.66 -47.89 56.29
C LEU A 38 -34.74 -47.88 55.05
N LEU A 39 -35.30 -47.73 53.83
CA LEU A 39 -34.53 -47.58 52.60
C LEU A 39 -33.78 -46.24 52.54
N GLY A 40 -34.39 -45.15 53.03
CA GLY A 40 -33.75 -43.83 53.13
C GLY A 40 -32.55 -43.81 54.08
N ARG A 41 -32.56 -44.63 55.15
CA ARG A 41 -31.41 -44.78 56.06
C ARG A 41 -30.27 -45.61 55.48
N MET A 42 -30.53 -46.52 54.54
CA MET A 42 -29.48 -47.25 53.83
C MET A 42 -28.75 -46.39 52.78
N VAL A 43 -29.43 -45.46 52.14
CA VAL A 43 -28.84 -44.57 51.12
C VAL A 43 -27.86 -43.55 51.72
N MET A 44 -28.08 -43.12 52.97
CA MET A 44 -27.19 -42.19 53.69
C MET A 44 -25.83 -42.81 54.08
N ALA A 45 -25.64 -44.12 53.93
CA ALA A 45 -24.39 -44.81 54.27
C ALA A 45 -23.46 -45.09 53.07
N LEU A 46 -23.84 -44.68 51.85
CA LEU A 46 -23.02 -44.85 50.64
C LEU A 46 -22.81 -43.51 49.90
N ASN A 47 -22.21 -42.54 50.57
CA ASN A 47 -21.60 -41.38 49.92
C ASN A 47 -20.07 -41.54 49.90
N ALA A 48 -19.59 -42.46 49.06
CA ALA A 48 -18.23 -42.48 48.52
C ALA A 48 -18.14 -43.60 47.48
N LEU A 49 -18.38 -43.29 46.19
CA LEU A 49 -17.80 -43.92 44.99
C LEU A 49 -18.61 -43.50 43.73
N PRO A 50 -17.96 -43.35 42.56
CA PRO A 50 -18.57 -42.73 41.38
C PRO A 50 -19.48 -43.69 40.61
N ALA A 51 -20.52 -43.09 40.02
CA ALA A 51 -21.44 -43.56 38.99
C ALA A 51 -21.23 -45.02 38.50
N LYS A 52 -22.03 -45.94 39.04
CA LYS A 52 -22.38 -47.20 38.37
C LYS A 52 -23.90 -47.36 38.35
N GLN A 53 -24.41 -47.67 37.17
CA GLN A 53 -25.84 -47.89 36.89
C GLN A 53 -26.41 -48.97 37.81
N VAL A 54 -27.43 -48.61 38.60
CA VAL A 54 -28.24 -49.57 39.35
C VAL A 54 -29.60 -49.65 38.66
N HIS A 55 -29.91 -50.80 38.07
CA HIS A 55 -31.20 -51.05 37.42
C HIS A 55 -32.16 -51.64 38.46
N PHE A 56 -33.23 -50.92 38.80
CA PHE A 56 -34.33 -51.48 39.60
C PHE A 56 -35.49 -51.87 38.68
N GLN A 57 -36.02 -53.09 38.87
CA GLN A 57 -37.32 -53.52 38.34
C GLN A 57 -38.27 -53.75 39.51
N VAL A 58 -39.36 -53.00 39.56
CA VAL A 58 -40.44 -53.19 40.55
C VAL A 58 -41.69 -53.61 39.78
N TYR A 59 -42.24 -54.78 40.12
CA TYR A 59 -43.50 -55.28 39.57
C TYR A 59 -44.59 -55.14 40.64
N GLN A 60 -45.72 -54.52 40.30
CA GLN A 60 -46.91 -54.53 41.15
C GLN A 60 -48.19 -54.41 40.30
N GLU A 61 -49.11 -55.37 40.45
CA GLU A 61 -50.47 -55.29 39.90
C GLU A 61 -51.38 -54.58 40.91
N VAL A 62 -52.00 -53.45 40.55
CA VAL A 62 -52.89 -52.67 41.44
C VAL A 62 -54.10 -52.13 40.66
N PRO A 63 -55.35 -52.24 41.16
CA PRO A 63 -56.52 -51.69 40.47
C PRO A 63 -56.81 -50.21 40.78
N VAL A 64 -57.72 -49.65 39.97
CA VAL A 64 -58.07 -48.25 39.68
C VAL A 64 -58.30 -47.35 40.90
N ALA A 65 -57.24 -46.67 41.38
CA ALA A 65 -57.32 -45.39 42.11
C ALA A 65 -55.95 -44.72 42.24
N CYS A 66 -55.28 -44.34 41.16
CA CYS A 66 -53.93 -43.74 41.24
C CYS A 66 -53.61 -42.73 40.13
N HIS A 67 -54.15 -41.50 40.22
CA HIS A 67 -53.56 -40.33 39.54
C HIS A 67 -52.80 -39.41 40.52
N VAL A 68 -53.21 -39.36 41.80
CA VAL A 68 -52.55 -38.55 42.84
C VAL A 68 -51.23 -39.18 43.31
N PHE A 69 -51.13 -40.52 43.34
CA PHE A 69 -49.94 -41.25 43.80
C PHE A 69 -48.73 -41.17 42.84
N ILE A 70 -48.97 -41.10 41.53
CA ILE A 70 -47.91 -41.04 40.50
C ILE A 70 -47.18 -39.68 40.55
N ASN A 71 -47.90 -38.60 40.83
CA ASN A 71 -47.32 -37.26 40.97
C ASN A 71 -46.47 -37.12 42.24
N LEU A 72 -46.88 -37.73 43.36
CA LEU A 72 -46.08 -37.76 44.61
C LEU A 72 -44.75 -38.51 44.45
N ILE A 73 -44.75 -39.64 43.72
CA ILE A 73 -43.54 -40.43 43.45
C ILE A 73 -42.58 -39.70 42.48
N ARG A 74 -43.12 -39.02 41.46
CA ARG A 74 -42.31 -38.18 40.54
C ARG A 74 -41.65 -37.00 41.27
N ILE A 75 -42.38 -36.32 42.17
CA ILE A 75 -41.84 -35.20 42.95
C ILE A 75 -40.70 -35.65 43.88
N GLN A 76 -40.82 -36.81 44.51
CA GLN A 76 -39.76 -37.33 45.38
C GLN A 76 -38.53 -37.86 44.62
N LEU A 77 -38.69 -38.47 43.44
CA LEU A 77 -37.55 -38.92 42.61
C LEU A 77 -36.69 -37.76 42.07
N LEU A 78 -37.30 -36.59 41.82
CA LEU A 78 -36.61 -35.36 41.42
C LEU A 78 -35.71 -34.77 42.52
N GLN A 79 -36.02 -34.97 43.81
CA GLN A 79 -35.17 -34.52 44.92
C GLN A 79 -33.90 -35.36 45.12
N PHE A 80 -33.79 -36.55 44.52
CA PHE A 80 -32.67 -37.49 44.70
C PHE A 80 -31.77 -37.69 43.46
N HIS A 81 -31.92 -36.87 42.41
CA HIS A 81 -31.03 -36.86 41.22
C HIS A 81 -30.85 -38.22 40.50
N VAL A 82 -31.89 -39.07 40.47
CA VAL A 82 -31.86 -40.35 39.73
C VAL A 82 -32.21 -40.12 38.26
N GLN A 83 -31.22 -40.19 37.37
CA GLN A 83 -31.38 -39.80 35.95
C GLN A 83 -32.01 -40.86 35.03
N ASN A 84 -32.11 -42.13 35.45
CA ASN A 84 -32.74 -43.19 34.64
C ASN A 84 -33.61 -44.11 35.50
N ALA A 85 -34.86 -43.70 35.71
CA ALA A 85 -35.91 -44.55 36.23
C ALA A 85 -37.03 -44.68 35.18
N THR A 86 -37.17 -45.84 34.55
CA THR A 86 -38.32 -46.16 33.68
C THR A 86 -39.49 -46.59 34.56
N ILE A 87 -40.44 -45.67 34.77
CA ILE A 87 -41.76 -46.02 35.31
C ILE A 87 -42.58 -46.59 34.15
N ILE A 88 -42.72 -47.92 34.11
CA ILE A 88 -43.62 -48.58 33.16
C ILE A 88 -45.05 -48.36 33.67
N ALA A 89 -45.76 -47.42 33.05
CA ALA A 89 -47.19 -47.24 33.27
C ALA A 89 -47.94 -48.42 32.63
N LEU A 90 -48.58 -49.25 33.45
CA LEU A 90 -49.53 -50.26 33.00
C LEU A 90 -50.84 -49.59 32.57
N ARG A 91 -51.40 -50.14 31.49
CA ARG A 91 -52.59 -49.69 30.74
C ARG A 91 -53.78 -49.33 31.64
N VAL A 92 -54.48 -48.26 31.28
CA VAL A 92 -55.87 -48.06 31.69
C VAL A 92 -56.72 -49.05 30.89
N MET A 93 -57.32 -50.04 31.56
CA MET A 93 -58.28 -50.96 30.95
C MET A 93 -59.70 -50.57 31.38
N GLY A 94 -60.57 -50.27 30.42
CA GLY A 94 -62.02 -50.28 30.63
C GLY A 94 -62.53 -51.71 30.79
N GLU A 95 -63.72 -51.89 31.36
CA GLU A 95 -64.27 -53.18 31.86
C GLU A 95 -64.39 -54.31 30.82
N ASN A 96 -64.10 -54.08 29.53
CA ASN A 96 -64.09 -55.10 28.47
C ASN A 96 -62.76 -55.20 27.68
N GLY A 97 -61.67 -54.56 28.13
CA GLY A 97 -60.35 -54.63 27.46
C GLY A 97 -60.22 -53.79 26.18
N PHE A 98 -61.24 -53.02 25.82
CA PHE A 98 -61.27 -52.12 24.66
C PHE A 98 -61.26 -50.65 25.11
N CYS A 99 -60.49 -49.79 24.44
CA CYS A 99 -60.43 -48.36 24.76
C CYS A 99 -61.57 -47.60 24.04
N SER A 100 -62.40 -46.87 24.79
CA SER A 100 -63.44 -45.97 24.22
C SER A 100 -62.91 -44.57 23.92
N THR A 101 -61.88 -44.13 24.64
CA THR A 101 -61.11 -42.90 24.41
C THR A 101 -59.64 -43.18 24.68
N CYS A 102 -58.76 -42.49 23.95
CA CYS A 102 -57.32 -42.63 24.11
C CYS A 102 -56.73 -41.53 24.97
N MET A 103 -55.65 -41.84 25.69
CA MET A 103 -54.85 -40.83 26.38
C MET A 103 -54.23 -39.87 25.36
N ASP A 104 -54.02 -38.63 25.78
CA ASP A 104 -53.29 -37.60 25.03
C ASP A 104 -52.01 -38.18 24.40
N GLY A 105 -51.80 -37.89 23.11
CA GLY A 105 -50.67 -38.42 22.35
C GLY A 105 -50.93 -39.74 21.61
N CYS A 106 -52.15 -40.29 21.68
CA CYS A 106 -52.53 -41.53 21.02
C CYS A 106 -53.82 -41.40 20.17
N VAL A 107 -53.92 -42.17 19.10
CA VAL A 107 -55.12 -42.27 18.24
C VAL A 107 -55.79 -43.63 18.38
N LEU A 108 -57.11 -43.68 18.20
CA LEU A 108 -57.88 -44.91 18.31
C LEU A 108 -57.87 -45.67 16.97
N SER A 109 -57.42 -46.92 16.98
CA SER A 109 -57.45 -47.83 15.82
C SER A 109 -57.90 -49.23 16.25
N GLY A 110 -59.04 -49.69 15.74
CA GLY A 110 -59.55 -51.05 16.02
C GLY A 110 -59.67 -51.38 17.51
N ASN A 111 -60.12 -50.42 18.33
CA ASN A 111 -60.23 -50.47 19.80
C ASN A 111 -58.91 -50.45 20.60
N TYR A 112 -57.78 -50.23 19.94
CA TYR A 112 -56.47 -50.03 20.57
C TYR A 112 -56.03 -48.57 20.42
N CYS A 113 -55.41 -48.02 21.46
CA CYS A 113 -54.75 -46.72 21.39
C CYS A 113 -53.33 -46.90 20.87
N ILE A 114 -53.06 -46.31 19.70
CA ILE A 114 -51.75 -46.33 19.07
C ILE A 114 -51.08 -44.98 19.39
N PRO A 115 -49.90 -44.97 20.03
CA PRO A 115 -49.18 -43.74 20.30
C PRO A 115 -48.68 -43.12 19.00
N CYS A 116 -48.85 -41.80 18.85
CA CYS A 116 -48.25 -41.08 17.75
C CYS A 116 -46.72 -41.15 17.90
N GLN A 117 -46.06 -41.59 16.82
CA GLN A 117 -44.61 -41.67 16.79
C GLN A 117 -44.00 -40.27 16.76
N ALA A 118 -42.74 -40.16 17.19
CA ALA A 118 -41.99 -38.91 17.12
C ALA A 118 -41.99 -38.36 15.68
N GLY A 119 -42.11 -37.04 15.54
CA GLY A 119 -42.37 -36.37 14.26
C GLY A 119 -43.83 -36.29 13.85
N THR A 120 -44.75 -36.82 14.66
CA THR A 120 -46.20 -36.63 14.48
C THR A 120 -46.86 -36.16 15.77
N ALA A 121 -48.01 -35.48 15.66
CA ALA A 121 -48.81 -35.02 16.78
C ALA A 121 -50.26 -35.50 16.64
N THR A 122 -50.90 -35.82 17.76
CA THR A 122 -52.29 -36.27 17.75
C THR A 122 -53.24 -35.13 17.37
N ASN A 123 -54.00 -35.33 16.30
CA ASN A 123 -55.14 -34.50 15.96
C ASN A 123 -56.42 -35.17 16.47
N LYS A 124 -57.04 -34.54 17.48
CA LYS A 124 -58.25 -35.07 18.13
C LYS A 124 -59.50 -34.94 17.27
N ASP A 125 -59.52 -34.00 16.32
CA ASP A 125 -60.67 -33.76 15.46
C ASP A 125 -60.76 -34.79 14.33
N THR A 126 -59.61 -35.21 13.80
CA THR A 126 -59.51 -36.21 12.73
C THR A 126 -59.18 -37.62 13.24
N ASN A 127 -58.82 -37.77 14.52
CA ASN A 127 -58.30 -39.01 15.11
C ASN A 127 -57.10 -39.59 14.33
N THR A 128 -56.22 -38.71 13.85
CA THR A 128 -55.00 -39.07 13.11
C THR A 128 -53.74 -38.54 13.80
N CYS A 129 -52.59 -39.15 13.50
CA CYS A 129 -51.29 -38.62 13.87
C CYS A 129 -50.79 -37.78 12.71
N ASP A 130 -50.97 -36.47 12.83
CA ASP A 130 -50.61 -35.52 11.78
C ASP A 130 -49.09 -35.28 11.80
N VAL A 131 -48.50 -35.16 10.62
CA VAL A 131 -47.07 -34.95 10.47
C VAL A 131 -46.72 -33.54 10.93
N CYS A 132 -45.70 -33.42 11.78
CA CYS A 132 -45.20 -32.11 12.17
C CYS A 132 -44.52 -31.43 10.96
N PRO A 133 -44.95 -30.21 10.59
CA PRO A 133 -44.35 -29.49 9.47
C PRO A 133 -42.90 -29.12 9.77
N ALA A 134 -42.13 -28.83 8.72
CA ALA A 134 -40.76 -28.33 8.86
C ALA A 134 -40.70 -27.09 9.78
N GLY A 135 -39.62 -26.96 10.56
CA GLY A 135 -39.51 -25.96 11.63
C GLY A 135 -40.16 -26.36 12.95
N THR A 136 -40.76 -27.55 13.02
CA THR A 136 -41.30 -28.12 14.26
C THR A 136 -40.88 -29.58 14.46
N TYR A 137 -40.85 -30.01 15.71
CA TYR A 137 -40.54 -31.39 16.10
C TYR A 137 -41.52 -31.91 17.14
N SER A 138 -41.61 -33.22 17.28
CA SER A 138 -42.37 -33.83 18.37
C SER A 138 -41.70 -35.10 18.89
N LEU A 139 -41.83 -35.34 20.19
CA LEU A 139 -41.42 -36.58 20.83
C LEU A 139 -42.56 -37.62 20.74
N ASN A 140 -42.29 -38.87 21.11
CA ASN A 140 -43.32 -39.91 21.14
C ASN A 140 -44.47 -39.52 22.07
N GLN A 141 -45.71 -39.78 21.64
CA GLN A 141 -46.94 -39.41 22.36
C GLN A 141 -47.13 -37.89 22.52
N SER A 142 -46.68 -37.09 21.56
CA SER A 142 -46.94 -35.64 21.58
C SER A 142 -48.34 -35.31 21.09
N THR A 143 -48.97 -34.33 21.73
CA THR A 143 -50.25 -33.73 21.28
C THR A 143 -50.05 -32.49 20.42
N THR A 144 -48.84 -31.93 20.39
CA THR A 144 -48.51 -30.73 19.63
C THR A 144 -47.14 -30.86 18.98
N CYS A 145 -46.93 -30.09 17.92
CA CYS A 145 -45.62 -29.90 17.32
C CYS A 145 -44.95 -28.68 17.98
N LEU A 146 -43.73 -28.87 18.50
CA LEU A 146 -42.96 -27.82 19.16
C LEU A 146 -42.05 -27.12 18.16
N HIS A 147 -41.96 -25.79 18.23
CA HIS A 147 -41.07 -25.03 17.36
C HIS A 147 -39.60 -25.26 17.70
N CYS A 148 -38.75 -25.28 16.68
CA CYS A 148 -37.31 -25.15 16.88
C CYS A 148 -36.97 -23.73 17.34
N GLN A 149 -36.06 -23.62 18.32
CA GLN A 149 -35.51 -22.34 18.77
C GLN A 149 -34.57 -21.75 17.71
N ASP A 150 -34.33 -20.44 17.78
CA ASP A 150 -33.36 -19.77 16.91
C ASP A 150 -31.99 -20.46 16.97
N GLY A 151 -31.36 -20.63 15.82
CA GLY A 151 -30.12 -21.41 15.70
C GLY A 151 -30.35 -22.92 15.49
N PHE A 152 -31.61 -23.37 15.37
CA PHE A 152 -31.96 -24.74 15.02
C PHE A 152 -33.05 -24.85 13.96
N TYR A 153 -33.04 -25.94 13.20
CA TYR A 153 -34.02 -26.23 12.14
C TYR A 153 -34.47 -27.68 12.19
N SER A 154 -35.58 -28.00 11.51
CA SER A 154 -36.04 -29.38 11.36
C SER A 154 -36.76 -29.57 10.03
N THR A 155 -36.57 -30.75 9.43
CA THR A 155 -37.35 -31.17 8.26
C THR A 155 -38.72 -31.68 8.69
N GLU A 156 -39.62 -31.86 7.73
CA GLU A 156 -40.90 -32.51 7.97
C GLU A 156 -40.73 -33.86 8.67
N LYS A 157 -41.64 -34.17 9.61
CA LYS A 157 -41.64 -35.41 10.41
C LYS A 157 -40.40 -35.59 11.30
N SER A 158 -39.76 -34.50 11.75
CA SER A 158 -38.59 -34.61 12.62
C SER A 158 -38.95 -34.84 14.09
N SER A 159 -38.11 -35.63 14.77
CA SER A 159 -38.18 -35.86 16.23
C SER A 159 -37.24 -34.96 17.03
N ILE A 160 -36.39 -34.19 16.34
CA ILE A 160 -35.37 -33.34 16.94
C ILE A 160 -35.11 -32.11 16.06
N CYS A 161 -34.70 -31.00 16.68
CA CYS A 161 -34.16 -29.87 15.96
C CYS A 161 -32.65 -30.03 15.77
N LEU A 162 -32.18 -29.90 14.53
CA LEU A 162 -30.78 -29.91 14.15
C LEU A 162 -30.20 -28.51 14.29
N GLN A 163 -28.96 -28.40 14.75
CA GLN A 163 -28.28 -27.11 14.86
C GLN A 163 -27.96 -26.56 13.46
N CYS A 164 -28.11 -25.23 13.29
CA CYS A 164 -27.63 -24.55 12.09
C CYS A 164 -26.10 -24.73 11.91
N ASN A 165 -25.59 -24.41 10.72
CA ASN A 165 -24.14 -24.39 10.47
C ASN A 165 -23.40 -23.51 11.49
N VAL A 166 -22.19 -23.90 11.91
CA VAL A 166 -21.40 -23.20 12.94
C VAL A 166 -21.06 -21.74 12.59
N ASN A 167 -20.97 -21.41 11.30
CA ASN A 167 -20.71 -20.04 10.83
C ASN A 167 -22.00 -19.21 10.68
N CYS A 168 -23.15 -19.83 10.94
CA CYS A 168 -24.46 -19.23 10.85
C CYS A 168 -24.95 -18.85 12.24
N LEU A 169 -25.25 -17.57 12.44
CA LEU A 169 -25.79 -17.07 13.71
C LEU A 169 -27.28 -17.41 13.82
N ILE A 170 -28.04 -17.19 12.75
CA ILE A 170 -29.47 -17.52 12.65
C ILE A 170 -29.72 -18.19 11.30
N CYS A 171 -30.41 -19.33 11.30
CA CYS A 171 -30.88 -19.97 10.07
C CYS A 171 -32.40 -20.10 10.06
N ASN A 172 -32.94 -20.28 8.86
CA ASN A 172 -34.35 -20.57 8.66
C ASN A 172 -34.68 -21.94 9.26
N ASN A 173 -35.65 -21.96 10.18
CA ASN A 173 -36.03 -23.15 10.94
C ASN A 173 -36.60 -24.30 10.10
N THR A 174 -37.01 -24.06 8.85
CA THR A 174 -37.61 -25.09 7.98
C THR A 174 -36.60 -25.82 7.10
N ASN A 175 -35.53 -25.17 6.67
CA ASN A 175 -34.58 -25.72 5.69
C ASN A 175 -33.11 -25.64 6.12
N GLY A 176 -32.80 -24.91 7.19
CA GLY A 176 -31.43 -24.75 7.69
C GLY A 176 -30.59 -23.71 6.95
N ASN A 177 -31.15 -23.01 5.95
CA ASN A 177 -30.45 -21.98 5.19
C ASN A 177 -30.16 -20.78 6.08
N CYS A 178 -28.94 -20.24 5.99
CA CYS A 178 -28.54 -19.17 6.87
C CYS A 178 -29.21 -17.84 6.51
N THR A 179 -29.66 -17.10 7.52
CA THR A 179 -30.26 -15.77 7.37
C THR A 179 -29.40 -14.66 7.96
N THR A 180 -28.53 -14.97 8.92
CA THR A 180 -27.48 -14.07 9.42
C THR A 180 -26.23 -14.85 9.79
N CYS A 181 -25.07 -14.27 9.48
CA CYS A 181 -23.78 -14.89 9.78
C CYS A 181 -23.18 -14.38 11.08
N ILE A 182 -22.24 -15.15 11.63
CA ILE A 182 -21.39 -14.65 12.71
C ILE A 182 -20.50 -13.49 12.22
N SER A 183 -19.96 -12.69 13.14
CA SER A 183 -19.09 -11.56 12.79
C SER A 183 -17.90 -11.99 11.92
N GLY A 184 -17.63 -11.23 10.86
CA GLY A 184 -16.58 -11.54 9.88
C GLY A 184 -17.02 -12.44 8.73
N TYR A 185 -18.25 -12.95 8.75
CA TYR A 185 -18.81 -13.77 7.69
C TYR A 185 -19.97 -13.05 7.00
N GLY A 186 -20.14 -13.32 5.71
CA GLY A 186 -21.25 -12.82 4.91
C GLY A 186 -21.96 -13.95 4.17
N LEU A 187 -23.24 -13.72 3.87
CA LEU A 187 -24.07 -14.63 3.10
C LEU A 187 -23.70 -14.59 1.63
N ASP A 188 -23.58 -15.78 1.03
CA ASP A 188 -23.53 -15.95 -0.42
C ASP A 188 -24.95 -16.00 -1.04
N GLU A 189 -25.02 -16.17 -2.36
CA GLU A 189 -26.29 -16.30 -3.08
C GLU A 189 -27.03 -17.62 -2.78
N LEU A 190 -26.38 -18.58 -2.11
CA LEU A 190 -26.94 -19.86 -1.70
C LEU A 190 -27.33 -19.90 -0.21
N SER A 191 -27.29 -18.75 0.49
CA SER A 191 -27.56 -18.64 1.94
C SER A 191 -26.59 -19.42 2.84
N ASN A 192 -25.34 -19.55 2.42
CA ASN A 192 -24.23 -20.04 3.23
C ASN A 192 -23.36 -18.89 3.72
N CYS A 193 -22.80 -19.03 4.91
CA CYS A 193 -21.89 -18.06 5.48
C CYS A 193 -20.45 -18.38 5.09
N HIS A 194 -19.82 -17.43 4.40
CA HIS A 194 -18.40 -17.48 4.03
C HIS A 194 -17.64 -16.35 4.72
N ILE A 195 -16.39 -16.64 5.10
CA ILE A 195 -15.52 -15.61 5.67
C ILE A 195 -15.30 -14.52 4.62
N CYS A 196 -15.42 -13.26 5.02
CA CYS A 196 -15.22 -12.17 4.08
C CYS A 196 -13.74 -12.10 3.67
N PRO A 197 -13.44 -12.22 2.37
CA PRO A 197 -12.07 -12.24 1.89
C PRO A 197 -11.41 -10.87 2.05
N VAL A 198 -10.09 -10.83 1.88
CA VAL A 198 -9.32 -9.57 1.84
C VAL A 198 -9.89 -8.60 0.80
N GLY A 199 -9.80 -7.31 1.08
CA GLY A 199 -10.46 -6.26 0.30
C GLY A 199 -11.96 -6.10 0.55
N THR A 200 -12.53 -6.92 1.43
CA THR A 200 -13.94 -6.81 1.84
C THR A 200 -14.09 -6.76 3.35
N TYR A 201 -15.28 -6.37 3.80
CA TYR A 201 -15.69 -6.44 5.19
C TYR A 201 -17.10 -7.02 5.32
N ALA A 202 -17.37 -7.67 6.45
CA ALA A 202 -18.70 -8.16 6.80
C ALA A 202 -19.58 -6.97 7.19
N ASN A 203 -20.51 -6.61 6.30
CA ASN A 203 -21.44 -5.51 6.56
C ASN A 203 -22.65 -6.01 7.35
N SER A 204 -22.81 -5.52 8.57
CA SER A 204 -23.92 -5.91 9.46
C SER A 204 -25.29 -5.46 8.98
N ALA A 205 -25.38 -4.45 8.10
CA ALA A 205 -26.65 -3.93 7.60
C ALA A 205 -27.31 -4.86 6.56
N ASN A 206 -26.50 -5.56 5.75
CA ASN A 206 -26.98 -6.46 4.71
C ASN A 206 -26.54 -7.92 4.88
N ASN A 207 -25.75 -8.23 5.92
CA ASN A 207 -25.17 -9.55 6.21
C ASN A 207 -24.39 -10.14 5.03
N LYS A 208 -23.79 -9.30 4.18
CA LYS A 208 -22.96 -9.72 3.04
C LYS A 208 -21.54 -9.18 3.17
N CYS A 209 -20.61 -9.81 2.48
CA CYS A 209 -19.25 -9.28 2.32
C CYS A 209 -19.28 -8.15 1.30
N GLN A 210 -18.94 -6.95 1.74
CA GLN A 210 -18.93 -5.76 0.91
C GLN A 210 -17.50 -5.31 0.64
N GLN A 211 -17.24 -4.91 -0.60
CA GLN A 211 -15.94 -4.35 -1.00
C GLN A 211 -15.63 -3.07 -0.21
N CYS A 212 -14.36 -2.91 0.16
CA CYS A 212 -13.87 -1.64 0.66
C CYS A 212 -14.02 -0.58 -0.44
N GLY A 213 -14.66 0.54 -0.08
CA GLY A 213 -14.85 1.66 -1.00
C GLY A 213 -13.54 2.41 -1.24
N ASP A 214 -13.60 3.43 -2.11
CA ASP A 214 -12.45 4.26 -2.43
C ASP A 214 -11.77 4.80 -1.17
N LYS A 215 -10.43 4.81 -1.18
CA LYS A 215 -9.57 5.25 -0.06
C LYS A 215 -9.65 4.39 1.20
N THR A 216 -10.18 3.18 1.09
CA THR A 216 -10.18 2.21 2.18
C THR A 216 -9.70 0.84 1.72
N TYR A 217 -9.17 0.05 2.64
CA TYR A 217 -8.61 -1.27 2.34
C TYR A 217 -8.77 -2.23 3.52
N GLN A 218 -8.60 -3.53 3.26
CA GLN A 218 -8.62 -4.53 4.31
C GLN A 218 -7.70 -5.72 3.97
N PRO A 219 -6.52 -5.83 4.63
CA PRO A 219 -5.56 -6.87 4.31
C PRO A 219 -5.86 -8.23 4.94
N ASN A 220 -6.77 -8.29 5.92
CA ASN A 220 -7.08 -9.52 6.65
C ASN A 220 -8.50 -10.01 6.34
N GLU A 221 -8.68 -11.33 6.30
CA GLU A 221 -10.01 -11.94 6.17
C GLU A 221 -10.83 -11.75 7.47
N GLY A 222 -12.15 -11.85 7.34
CA GLY A 222 -13.05 -11.91 8.49
C GLY A 222 -13.27 -10.60 9.23
N GLN A 223 -12.96 -9.47 8.60
CA GLN A 223 -13.03 -8.15 9.23
C GLN A 223 -14.41 -7.51 9.04
N THR A 224 -14.77 -6.61 9.96
CA THR A 224 -16.10 -5.95 9.99
C THR A 224 -16.04 -4.48 9.58
N TYR A 225 -14.86 -3.96 9.26
CA TYR A 225 -14.65 -2.60 8.77
C TYR A 225 -13.45 -2.54 7.83
N CYS A 226 -13.36 -1.46 7.04
CA CYS A 226 -12.19 -1.17 6.22
C CYS A 226 -11.31 -0.11 6.90
N ILE A 227 -10.00 -0.24 6.70
CA ILE A 227 -8.98 0.68 7.18
C ILE A 227 -8.83 1.82 6.17
N SER A 228 -8.70 3.06 6.63
CA SER A 228 -8.43 4.20 5.74
C SER A 228 -7.01 4.13 5.19
N CYS A 229 -6.86 4.48 3.92
CA CYS A 229 -5.56 4.58 3.27
C CYS A 229 -4.75 5.77 3.79
N ASP A 230 -3.45 5.76 3.51
CA ASP A 230 -2.54 6.85 3.88
C ASP A 230 -3.04 8.18 3.30
N ILE A 231 -2.98 9.24 4.11
CA ILE A 231 -3.52 10.57 3.78
C ILE A 231 -2.83 11.21 2.57
N ASN A 232 -1.60 10.79 2.27
CA ASN A 232 -0.83 11.31 1.14
C ASN A 232 -1.24 10.66 -0.19
N CYS A 233 -2.10 9.66 -0.14
CA CYS A 233 -2.52 8.85 -1.27
C CYS A 233 -3.90 9.29 -1.75
N GLU A 234 -3.98 9.56 -3.06
CA GLU A 234 -5.24 9.87 -3.70
C GLU A 234 -6.09 8.60 -3.86
N THR A 235 -5.45 7.49 -4.26
CA THR A 235 -6.03 6.15 -4.31
C THR A 235 -5.05 5.09 -3.81
N CYS A 236 -5.58 3.97 -3.37
CA CYS A 236 -4.84 2.85 -2.79
C CYS A 236 -5.51 1.52 -3.19
N GLY A 237 -4.73 0.44 -3.14
CA GLY A 237 -5.26 -0.90 -3.37
C GLY A 237 -6.17 -1.32 -2.22
N SER A 238 -7.37 -1.83 -2.55
CA SER A 238 -8.37 -2.28 -1.57
C SER A 238 -7.90 -3.44 -0.69
N VAL A 239 -6.86 -4.17 -1.08
CA VAL A 239 -6.29 -5.29 -0.30
C VAL A 239 -5.09 -4.86 0.52
N SER A 240 -4.05 -4.32 -0.12
CA SER A 240 -2.76 -4.05 0.52
C SER A 240 -2.69 -2.69 1.21
N GLY A 241 -3.59 -1.76 0.88
CA GLY A 241 -3.52 -0.36 1.33
C GLY A 241 -2.37 0.43 0.71
N LYS A 242 -1.57 -0.20 -0.16
CA LYS A 242 -0.50 0.47 -0.91
C LYS A 242 -1.10 1.48 -1.86
N CYS A 243 -0.45 2.61 -1.96
CA CYS A 243 -0.88 3.72 -2.80
C CYS A 243 -0.69 3.36 -4.26
N LEU A 244 -1.74 3.60 -5.04
CA LEU A 244 -1.75 3.46 -6.50
C LEU A 244 -1.52 4.82 -7.16
N THR A 245 -2.07 5.87 -6.55
CA THR A 245 -1.85 7.26 -6.96
C THR A 245 -1.63 8.16 -5.75
N CYS A 246 -0.77 9.16 -5.92
CA CYS A 246 -0.42 10.16 -4.92
C CYS A 246 -1.07 11.51 -5.22
N TYR A 247 -1.31 12.31 -4.18
CA TYR A 247 -1.63 13.72 -4.37
C TYR A 247 -0.44 14.49 -4.96
N ALA A 248 -0.71 15.62 -5.62
CA ALA A 248 0.33 16.52 -6.11
C ALA A 248 1.25 16.96 -4.95
N GLY A 249 2.56 17.08 -5.23
CA GLY A 249 3.58 17.34 -4.22
C GLY A 249 4.10 16.08 -3.52
N TYR A 250 3.61 14.89 -3.89
CA TYR A 250 4.10 13.60 -3.44
C TYR A 250 4.49 12.73 -4.63
N GLY A 251 5.63 12.05 -4.54
CA GLY A 251 6.10 11.07 -5.50
C GLY A 251 5.76 9.66 -5.08
N LEU A 252 5.33 8.81 -6.02
CA LEU A 252 5.10 7.39 -5.77
C LEU A 252 6.43 6.63 -5.77
N ASP A 253 6.72 5.91 -4.69
CA ASP A 253 7.89 5.04 -4.58
C ASP A 253 7.64 3.63 -5.15
N ASN A 254 8.70 2.83 -5.26
CA ASN A 254 8.60 1.44 -5.75
C ASN A 254 7.85 0.49 -4.79
N ASN A 255 7.64 0.88 -3.54
CA ASN A 255 6.94 0.08 -2.54
C ASN A 255 5.43 0.36 -2.51
N GLY A 256 4.95 1.36 -3.26
CA GLY A 256 3.56 1.82 -3.24
C GLY A 256 3.27 2.77 -2.09
N LYS A 257 4.21 3.66 -1.75
CA LYS A 257 4.10 4.71 -0.75
C LYS A 257 4.30 6.06 -1.42
N CYS A 258 3.52 7.05 -0.99
CA CYS A 258 3.64 8.42 -1.45
C CYS A 258 4.58 9.19 -0.52
N GLU A 259 5.68 9.69 -1.07
CA GLU A 259 6.69 10.45 -0.32
C GLU A 259 6.69 11.91 -0.76
N GLN A 260 6.76 12.83 0.20
CA GLN A 260 6.76 14.25 -0.09
C GLN A 260 8.03 14.62 -0.87
N CYS A 261 7.88 15.33 -1.98
CA CYS A 261 9.04 15.82 -2.72
C CYS A 261 9.81 16.84 -1.87
N SER A 262 11.13 16.64 -1.80
CA SER A 262 12.05 17.55 -1.12
C SER A 262 12.22 18.86 -1.88
N ASP A 263 12.80 19.87 -1.23
CA ASP A 263 13.10 21.16 -1.88
C ASP A 263 13.92 20.96 -3.16
N GLY A 264 13.55 21.70 -4.22
CA GLY A 264 14.14 21.53 -5.55
C GLY A 264 13.55 20.37 -6.37
N TYR A 265 12.54 19.67 -5.86
CA TYR A 265 11.81 18.62 -6.56
C TYR A 265 10.30 18.83 -6.52
N TYR A 266 9.59 18.32 -7.51
CA TYR A 266 8.14 18.38 -7.62
C TYR A 266 7.56 17.07 -8.15
N SER A 267 6.26 16.90 -8.00
CA SER A 267 5.51 15.83 -8.63
C SER A 267 4.09 16.31 -8.89
N PRO A 268 3.56 16.17 -10.13
CA PRO A 268 2.15 16.41 -10.41
C PRO A 268 1.23 15.36 -9.74
N GLY A 269 1.80 14.43 -8.96
CA GLY A 269 1.10 13.36 -8.29
C GLY A 269 0.81 12.20 -9.24
N LYS A 270 -0.30 11.51 -8.96
CA LYS A 270 -0.69 10.27 -9.62
C LYS A 270 0.37 9.19 -9.45
N THR A 271 0.87 8.62 -10.54
CA THR A 271 1.90 7.59 -10.54
C THR A 271 3.32 8.16 -10.69
N SER A 272 3.46 9.49 -10.69
CA SER A 272 4.74 10.15 -10.94
C SER A 272 5.63 10.06 -9.70
N SER A 273 6.92 9.80 -9.91
CA SER A 273 7.95 10.00 -8.89
C SER A 273 8.34 11.47 -8.80
N CYS A 274 9.04 11.87 -7.74
CA CYS A 274 9.58 13.23 -7.65
C CYS A 274 10.63 13.47 -8.74
N SER A 275 10.44 14.54 -9.51
CA SER A 275 11.36 15.04 -10.54
C SER A 275 12.01 16.33 -10.08
N SER A 276 13.24 16.60 -10.51
CA SER A 276 13.91 17.88 -10.24
C SER A 276 13.11 19.03 -10.86
N CYS A 277 13.12 20.20 -10.21
CA CYS A 277 12.58 21.42 -10.80
C CYS A 277 13.20 21.71 -12.17
N PRO A 278 12.47 22.42 -13.06
CA PRO A 278 13.03 22.90 -14.33
C PRO A 278 14.32 23.72 -14.12
N ILE A 279 15.25 23.63 -15.08
CA ILE A 279 16.61 24.20 -14.97
C ILE A 279 16.61 25.74 -14.93
N GLU A 280 15.56 26.36 -15.46
CA GLU A 280 15.30 27.79 -15.41
C GLU A 280 14.84 28.28 -14.03
N CYS A 281 14.51 27.37 -13.10
CA CYS A 281 14.08 27.68 -11.75
C CYS A 281 15.22 27.47 -10.74
N VAL A 282 15.31 28.35 -9.73
CA VAL A 282 16.07 28.04 -8.50
C VAL A 282 15.28 27.10 -7.58
N ASN A 283 13.97 27.32 -7.50
CA ASN A 283 13.00 26.49 -6.77
C ASN A 283 11.67 26.49 -7.52
N CYS A 284 10.85 25.47 -7.29
CA CYS A 284 9.53 25.34 -7.89
C CYS A 284 8.48 24.90 -6.87
N TYR A 285 7.21 25.13 -7.18
CA TYR A 285 6.09 24.60 -6.40
C TYR A 285 6.08 23.07 -6.51
N ARG A 286 6.03 22.39 -5.37
CA ARG A 286 6.10 20.92 -5.30
C ARG A 286 4.94 20.24 -6.03
N GLU A 287 3.79 20.89 -6.14
CA GLU A 287 2.57 20.35 -6.74
C GLU A 287 2.56 20.43 -8.27
N SER A 288 3.11 21.50 -8.86
CA SER A 288 3.01 21.77 -10.30
C SER A 288 4.35 21.75 -11.04
N GLY A 289 5.45 22.00 -10.33
CA GLY A 289 6.76 22.25 -10.93
C GLY A 289 6.93 23.67 -11.46
N GLU A 290 5.94 24.55 -11.27
CA GLU A 290 6.03 25.95 -11.67
C GLU A 290 7.08 26.68 -10.82
N CYS A 291 7.92 27.49 -11.45
CA CYS A 291 9.00 28.16 -10.75
C CYS A 291 8.47 29.13 -9.68
N THR A 292 8.94 28.99 -8.44
CA THR A 292 8.70 29.98 -7.38
C THR A 292 9.64 31.16 -7.55
N THR A 293 10.88 30.89 -7.96
CA THR A 293 11.91 31.88 -8.25
C THR A 293 12.73 31.46 -9.46
N CYS A 294 12.93 32.37 -10.42
CA CYS A 294 13.71 32.13 -11.62
C CYS A 294 15.22 32.20 -11.35
N GLN A 295 15.99 31.41 -12.09
CA GLN A 295 17.45 31.51 -12.13
C GLN A 295 17.89 32.85 -12.74
N SER A 296 19.09 33.32 -12.38
CA SER A 296 19.72 34.48 -13.03
C SER A 296 19.74 34.33 -14.55
N GLY A 297 19.37 35.40 -15.26
CA GLY A 297 19.19 35.37 -16.72
C GLY A 297 17.75 35.12 -17.17
N PHE A 298 16.87 34.74 -16.25
CA PHE A 298 15.43 34.55 -16.48
C PHE A 298 14.60 35.52 -15.62
N LYS A 299 13.45 35.95 -16.15
CA LYS A 299 12.43 36.75 -15.45
C LYS A 299 11.10 36.01 -15.48
N LYS A 300 10.34 36.15 -14.40
CA LYS A 300 8.99 35.62 -14.28
C LYS A 300 8.07 36.42 -15.19
N VAL A 301 7.24 35.77 -16.00
CA VAL A 301 6.28 36.42 -16.89
C VAL A 301 4.96 35.69 -16.80
N THR A 302 3.86 36.42 -16.70
CA THR A 302 2.52 35.83 -16.78
C THR A 302 2.16 35.55 -18.24
N ASN A 303 1.94 34.29 -18.56
CA ASN A 303 1.45 33.86 -19.86
C ASN A 303 0.02 34.37 -20.05
N GLN A 304 -0.20 35.23 -21.04
CA GLN A 304 -1.50 35.87 -21.26
C GLN A 304 -2.62 34.91 -21.68
N ASN A 305 -2.27 33.70 -22.17
CA ASN A 305 -3.23 32.72 -22.64
C ASN A 305 -3.67 31.75 -21.53
N THR A 306 -2.75 31.37 -20.65
CA THR A 306 -2.99 30.39 -19.58
C THR A 306 -3.18 31.04 -18.21
N GLY A 307 -2.67 32.26 -18.02
CA GLY A 307 -2.60 32.94 -16.73
C GLY A 307 -1.46 32.43 -15.83
N ASN A 308 -0.70 31.43 -16.27
CA ASN A 308 0.37 30.81 -15.49
C ASN A 308 1.64 31.65 -15.52
N GLU A 309 2.44 31.55 -14.46
CA GLU A 309 3.71 32.27 -14.36
C GLU A 309 4.85 31.37 -14.85
N GLU A 310 5.61 31.84 -15.84
CA GLU A 310 6.70 31.10 -16.46
C GLU A 310 8.01 31.89 -16.35
N CYS A 311 9.13 31.20 -16.16
CA CYS A 311 10.45 31.82 -16.21
C CYS A 311 10.94 31.86 -17.65
N VAL A 312 11.07 33.07 -18.20
CA VAL A 312 11.50 33.29 -19.58
C VAL A 312 12.85 34.00 -19.59
N SER A 313 13.74 33.59 -20.48
CA SER A 313 15.04 34.24 -20.67
C SER A 313 14.85 35.74 -20.95
N CYS A 314 15.71 36.57 -20.36
CA CYS A 314 15.76 38.01 -20.61
C CYS A 314 16.44 38.37 -21.94
N SER A 315 16.96 37.38 -22.66
CA SER A 315 17.46 37.54 -24.03
C SER A 315 16.56 36.71 -24.96
N LEU A 316 16.17 37.28 -26.10
CA LEU A 316 15.26 36.60 -27.05
C LEU A 316 15.90 35.37 -27.71
N ASN A 317 17.24 35.30 -27.73
CA ASN A 317 17.99 34.19 -28.28
C ASN A 317 18.68 33.36 -27.20
N ASP A 318 18.13 33.39 -25.98
CA ASP A 318 18.70 32.75 -24.79
C ASP A 318 20.12 33.29 -24.49
N HIS A 319 20.87 32.62 -23.62
CA HIS A 319 22.24 33.00 -23.24
C HIS A 319 22.43 34.31 -22.45
N CYS A 320 21.37 34.80 -21.79
CA CYS A 320 21.50 35.87 -20.81
C CYS A 320 22.05 35.31 -19.47
N ALA A 321 23.08 35.94 -18.91
CA ALA A 321 23.60 35.60 -17.58
C ALA A 321 22.85 36.35 -16.47
N SER A 322 22.49 37.61 -16.70
CA SER A 322 21.76 38.41 -15.72
C SER A 322 20.79 39.40 -16.36
N CYS A 323 19.62 39.49 -15.73
CA CYS A 323 18.55 40.40 -16.13
C CYS A 323 18.65 41.74 -15.39
N ASN A 324 18.13 42.80 -16.00
CA ASN A 324 17.93 44.06 -15.32
C ASN A 324 16.93 43.88 -14.16
N VAL A 325 17.40 44.09 -12.93
CA VAL A 325 16.57 43.99 -11.71
C VAL A 325 15.51 45.09 -11.63
N ASN A 326 15.78 46.27 -12.19
CA ASN A 326 14.91 47.44 -12.15
C ASN A 326 13.90 47.49 -13.31
N ALA A 327 14.11 46.67 -14.35
CA ALA A 327 13.18 46.57 -15.47
C ALA A 327 11.97 45.73 -15.06
N ASN A 328 10.80 46.11 -15.60
CA ASN A 328 9.57 45.37 -15.40
C ASN A 328 9.74 43.93 -15.88
N GLU A 329 9.00 43.00 -15.26
CA GLU A 329 9.05 41.57 -15.59
C GLU A 329 8.78 41.28 -17.07
N SER A 330 7.87 42.04 -17.69
CA SER A 330 7.54 41.92 -19.11
C SER A 330 8.59 42.49 -20.07
N GLU A 331 9.45 43.39 -19.60
CA GLU A 331 10.44 44.09 -20.45
C GLU A 331 11.64 43.20 -20.79
N ARG A 332 11.84 42.08 -20.08
CA ARG A 332 12.84 41.03 -20.36
C ARG A 332 14.15 41.61 -20.88
N THR A 333 14.79 42.47 -20.08
CA THR A 333 15.99 43.18 -20.50
C THR A 333 17.23 42.48 -19.95
N CYS A 334 18.06 41.93 -20.83
CA CYS A 334 19.35 41.37 -20.48
C CYS A 334 20.41 42.47 -20.27
N VAL A 335 21.21 42.37 -19.21
CA VAL A 335 22.31 43.31 -18.91
C VAL A 335 23.70 42.68 -18.98
N GLU A 336 23.77 41.36 -18.98
CA GLU A 336 25.02 40.61 -19.07
C GLU A 336 24.76 39.26 -19.72
N CYS A 337 25.58 38.89 -20.69
CA CYS A 337 25.50 37.62 -21.40
C CYS A 337 26.40 36.55 -20.77
N LEU A 338 26.10 35.28 -21.07
CA LEU A 338 26.97 34.16 -20.71
C LEU A 338 28.35 34.29 -21.37
N SER A 339 29.35 33.63 -20.81
CA SER A 339 30.71 33.63 -21.37
C SER A 339 30.70 33.11 -22.81
N GLY A 340 31.43 33.78 -23.71
CA GLY A 340 31.42 33.50 -25.14
C GLY A 340 30.35 34.26 -25.94
N TYR A 341 29.54 35.10 -25.28
CA TYR A 341 28.53 35.95 -25.91
C TYR A 341 28.67 37.42 -25.49
N TYR A 342 28.39 38.33 -26.42
CA TYR A 342 28.33 39.78 -26.16
C TYR A 342 26.92 40.34 -26.25
N LEU A 343 26.67 41.39 -25.46
CA LEU A 343 25.39 42.07 -25.42
C LEU A 343 25.29 43.11 -26.54
N LYS A 344 24.22 43.02 -27.34
CA LYS A 344 23.85 44.05 -28.32
C LYS A 344 22.33 44.12 -28.44
N HIS A 345 21.76 45.31 -28.22
CA HIS A 345 20.31 45.54 -28.27
C HIS A 345 19.49 44.49 -27.48
N ASN A 346 19.83 44.28 -26.21
CA ASN A 346 19.22 43.30 -25.28
C ASN A 346 19.37 41.81 -25.65
N ASN A 347 20.15 41.48 -26.69
CA ASN A 347 20.37 40.11 -27.12
C ASN A 347 21.84 39.70 -26.99
N CYS A 348 22.06 38.39 -26.82
CA CYS A 348 23.37 37.81 -26.58
C CYS A 348 23.90 37.10 -27.82
N TYR A 349 24.89 37.70 -28.49
CA TYR A 349 25.44 37.17 -29.74
C TYR A 349 26.78 36.49 -29.51
N ASN A 350 27.06 35.40 -30.21
CA ASN A 350 28.32 34.67 -30.06
C ASN A 350 29.51 35.56 -30.45
N CYS A 351 30.59 35.55 -29.65
CA CYS A 351 31.80 36.35 -29.91
C CYS A 351 32.36 36.14 -31.33
N SER A 352 32.19 34.97 -31.91
CA SER A 352 32.66 34.61 -33.26
C SER A 352 32.04 35.47 -34.38
N LEU A 353 30.92 36.15 -34.12
CA LEU A 353 30.34 37.10 -35.08
C LEU A 353 31.17 38.38 -35.22
N ILE A 354 32.01 38.70 -34.24
CA ILE A 354 33.05 39.72 -34.39
C ILE A 354 34.24 39.04 -35.07
N THR A 355 34.57 39.48 -36.28
CA THR A 355 35.61 38.85 -37.12
C THR A 355 36.93 38.68 -36.35
N ASN A 356 37.43 37.44 -36.28
CA ASN A 356 38.66 37.04 -35.60
C ASN A 356 38.71 37.29 -34.08
N CYS A 357 37.56 37.49 -33.44
CA CYS A 357 37.47 37.67 -31.98
C CYS A 357 37.38 36.32 -31.24
N VAL A 358 38.16 36.17 -30.17
CA VAL A 358 38.18 34.96 -29.32
C VAL A 358 37.50 35.18 -27.98
N GLN A 359 37.61 36.38 -27.41
CA GLN A 359 36.91 36.76 -26.18
C GLN A 359 36.28 38.12 -26.41
N CYS A 360 35.01 38.27 -26.03
CA CYS A 360 34.24 39.50 -26.14
C CYS A 360 33.68 39.91 -24.78
N SER A 361 33.31 41.18 -24.65
CA SER A 361 32.67 41.73 -23.47
C SER A 361 31.28 41.13 -23.30
N GLN A 362 30.94 40.71 -22.08
CA GLN A 362 29.61 40.18 -21.77
C GLN A 362 28.54 41.28 -21.67
N LYS A 363 28.93 42.56 -21.64
CA LYS A 363 28.04 43.72 -21.39
C LYS A 363 27.95 44.68 -22.58
N SER A 364 28.84 44.57 -23.55
CA SER A 364 28.90 45.47 -24.71
C SER A 364 29.42 44.72 -25.93
N SER A 365 29.17 45.27 -27.12
CA SER A 365 29.65 44.74 -28.40
C SER A 365 31.14 45.01 -28.62
N GLU A 366 31.97 44.62 -27.65
CA GLU A 366 33.42 44.84 -27.67
C GLU A 366 34.18 43.52 -27.75
N CYS A 367 35.22 43.47 -28.58
CA CYS A 367 36.17 42.37 -28.58
C CYS A 367 37.28 42.64 -27.55
N LEU A 368 37.52 41.71 -26.63
CA LEU A 368 38.56 41.81 -25.62
C LEU A 368 39.87 41.15 -26.06
N SER A 369 39.80 40.11 -26.89
CA SER A 369 40.99 39.46 -27.44
C SER A 369 40.76 38.88 -28.83
N CYS A 370 41.81 38.96 -29.65
CA CYS A 370 41.81 38.54 -31.05
C CYS A 370 42.73 37.35 -31.28
N SER A 371 42.39 36.53 -32.27
CA SER A 371 43.18 35.39 -32.68
C SER A 371 44.53 35.82 -33.28
N SER A 372 45.57 35.01 -33.09
CA SER A 372 46.88 35.20 -33.73
C SER A 372 47.56 36.53 -33.34
N ASP A 373 48.17 37.19 -34.32
CA ASP A 373 48.91 38.45 -34.32
C ASP A 373 48.04 39.70 -34.36
N LEU A 374 46.71 39.54 -34.42
CA LEU A 374 45.76 40.66 -34.41
C LEU A 374 45.60 41.26 -33.00
N ILE A 375 45.36 42.57 -32.96
CA ILE A 375 45.00 43.32 -31.74
C ILE A 375 43.53 43.76 -31.79
N SER A 376 42.91 43.92 -30.62
CA SER A 376 41.58 44.52 -30.52
C SER A 376 41.68 46.05 -30.44
N ASN A 377 40.84 46.73 -31.20
CA ASN A 377 40.59 48.17 -31.06
C ASN A 377 39.32 48.50 -30.27
N GLY A 378 38.73 47.50 -29.61
CA GLY A 378 37.43 47.59 -28.95
C GLY A 378 36.31 47.06 -29.83
N GLU A 379 36.18 47.47 -31.10
CA GLU A 379 35.07 47.03 -31.96
C GLU A 379 35.40 45.78 -32.79
N LYS A 380 36.64 45.67 -33.27
CA LYS A 380 37.10 44.65 -34.22
C LYS A 380 38.55 44.28 -33.99
N CYS A 381 38.95 43.16 -34.57
CA CYS A 381 40.34 42.75 -34.64
C CYS A 381 41.02 43.37 -35.85
N ILE A 382 42.13 44.07 -35.62
CA ILE A 382 42.92 44.75 -36.63
C ILE A 382 44.37 44.29 -36.57
N SER A 383 45.09 44.37 -37.70
CA SER A 383 46.53 44.12 -37.75
C SER A 383 47.31 45.36 -37.32
N CYS A 384 48.50 45.16 -36.76
CA CYS A 384 49.43 46.25 -36.47
C CYS A 384 49.85 47.00 -37.74
N LYS A 385 50.29 48.26 -37.59
CA LYS A 385 50.81 49.03 -38.72
C LYS A 385 52.12 48.43 -39.23
N TYR A 386 52.53 48.83 -40.42
CA TYR A 386 53.79 48.38 -41.01
C TYR A 386 54.99 48.70 -40.09
N GLY A 387 55.78 47.67 -39.74
CA GLY A 387 56.93 47.78 -38.82
C GLY A 387 56.59 47.67 -37.34
N GLU A 388 55.31 47.47 -36.99
CA GLU A 388 54.85 47.20 -35.63
C GLU A 388 54.45 45.73 -35.45
N VAL A 389 54.51 45.24 -34.22
CA VAL A 389 54.08 43.88 -33.83
C VAL A 389 53.24 43.93 -32.57
N LYS A 390 52.38 42.92 -32.40
CA LYS A 390 51.57 42.71 -31.20
C LYS A 390 52.45 42.52 -29.96
N VAL A 391 52.16 43.32 -28.94
CA VAL A 391 52.78 43.20 -27.60
C VAL A 391 51.75 42.69 -26.59
N THR A 392 50.56 43.28 -26.57
CA THR A 392 49.42 42.85 -25.74
C THR A 392 48.21 42.57 -26.63
N SER A 393 47.06 42.23 -26.04
CA SER A 393 45.81 42.03 -26.79
C SER A 393 45.29 43.29 -27.49
N ASN A 394 45.74 44.49 -27.09
CA ASN A 394 45.24 45.78 -27.58
C ASN A 394 46.35 46.78 -27.97
N MET A 395 47.63 46.39 -27.89
CA MET A 395 48.76 47.28 -28.13
C MET A 395 49.75 46.66 -29.12
N CYS A 396 50.14 47.47 -30.10
CA CYS A 396 51.27 47.23 -30.98
C CYS A 396 52.45 48.11 -30.55
N ALA A 397 53.66 47.65 -30.79
CA ALA A 397 54.87 48.46 -30.64
C ALA A 397 55.79 48.26 -31.84
N PHE A 398 56.67 49.22 -32.09
CA PHE A 398 57.63 49.11 -33.19
C PHE A 398 58.66 48.02 -32.92
N CYS A 399 59.01 47.26 -33.97
CA CYS A 399 59.98 46.17 -33.85
C CYS A 399 61.34 46.61 -33.31
N TYR A 400 61.81 47.80 -33.68
CA TYR A 400 63.10 48.33 -33.26
C TYR A 400 63.16 48.73 -31.79
N GLU A 401 62.02 48.99 -31.15
CA GLU A 401 61.92 49.29 -29.72
C GLU A 401 62.01 48.02 -28.87
N LEU A 402 61.48 46.90 -29.39
CA LEU A 402 61.51 45.60 -28.73
C LEU A 402 62.81 44.83 -28.98
N ILE A 403 63.29 44.87 -30.22
CA ILE A 403 64.49 44.16 -30.68
C ILE A 403 65.39 45.18 -31.39
N PRO A 404 66.53 45.55 -30.80
CA PRO A 404 67.43 46.54 -31.39
C PRO A 404 67.81 46.19 -32.84
N ASN A 405 67.77 47.19 -33.72
CA ASN A 405 68.08 47.08 -35.16
C ASN A 405 67.15 46.15 -35.96
N CYS A 406 66.01 45.74 -35.40
CA CYS A 406 65.01 44.94 -36.10
C CYS A 406 64.05 45.83 -36.90
N GLN A 407 63.94 45.56 -38.20
CA GLN A 407 63.03 46.24 -39.12
C GLN A 407 61.63 45.62 -39.12
N PHE A 408 61.54 44.28 -39.13
CA PHE A 408 60.28 43.53 -39.09
C PHE A 408 60.37 42.40 -38.08
N CYS A 409 59.28 42.15 -37.38
CA CYS A 409 59.19 41.14 -36.36
C CYS A 409 57.83 40.45 -36.41
N GLU A 410 57.81 39.18 -36.02
CA GLU A 410 56.66 38.29 -36.03
C GLU A 410 56.25 37.97 -34.59
N TYR A 411 54.95 37.87 -34.37
CA TYR A 411 54.39 37.42 -33.11
C TYR A 411 54.34 35.89 -33.07
N ASN A 412 54.92 35.28 -32.04
CA ASN A 412 54.90 33.84 -31.81
C ASN A 412 54.56 33.53 -30.35
N ASN A 413 53.29 33.22 -30.08
CA ASN A 413 52.78 32.75 -28.78
C ASN A 413 53.33 33.51 -27.56
N GLY A 414 53.34 34.84 -27.62
CA GLY A 414 53.79 35.71 -26.53
C GLY A 414 55.24 36.21 -26.65
N SER A 415 55.99 35.76 -27.65
CA SER A 415 57.33 36.25 -27.96
C SER A 415 57.36 36.96 -29.32
N GLN A 416 58.17 38.02 -29.42
CA GLN A 416 58.43 38.71 -30.68
C GLN A 416 59.76 38.22 -31.25
N LEU A 417 59.75 37.76 -32.50
CA LEU A 417 60.94 37.27 -33.20
C LEU A 417 61.27 38.22 -34.34
N CYS A 418 62.55 38.54 -34.54
CA CYS A 418 62.91 39.38 -35.67
C CYS A 418 62.85 38.57 -36.97
N ALA A 419 62.13 39.09 -37.96
CA ALA A 419 62.03 38.52 -39.31
C ALA A 419 62.93 39.24 -40.32
N LYS A 420 63.30 40.51 -40.06
CA LYS A 420 64.25 41.27 -40.89
C LYS A 420 64.94 42.35 -40.09
N CYS A 421 66.24 42.51 -40.28
CA CYS A 421 67.06 43.54 -39.64
C CYS A 421 67.28 44.74 -40.57
N TYR A 422 67.51 45.91 -40.00
CA TYR A 422 68.04 47.05 -40.76
C TYR A 422 69.46 46.74 -41.24
N ALA A 423 69.84 47.15 -42.45
CA ALA A 423 71.24 47.06 -42.88
C ALA A 423 72.13 47.92 -41.95
N PRO A 424 73.34 47.48 -41.58
CA PRO A 424 74.08 46.29 -42.03
C PRO A 424 73.98 45.08 -41.06
N TYR A 425 72.84 44.89 -40.40
CA TYR A 425 72.61 43.80 -39.46
C TYR A 425 71.92 42.62 -40.14
N VAL A 426 72.22 41.40 -39.68
CA VAL A 426 71.61 40.14 -40.16
C VAL A 426 70.96 39.40 -39.00
N LEU A 427 70.00 38.53 -39.31
CA LEU A 427 69.37 37.68 -38.30
C LEU A 427 70.38 36.69 -37.71
N SER A 428 70.39 36.59 -36.39
CA SER A 428 71.07 35.50 -35.67
C SER A 428 70.46 34.13 -36.03
N ASP A 429 71.24 33.05 -35.85
CA ASP A 429 70.80 31.67 -36.12
C ASP A 429 69.52 31.26 -35.39
N LYS A 430 69.22 31.91 -34.26
CA LYS A 430 68.00 31.69 -33.44
C LYS A 430 66.85 32.65 -33.77
N LYS A 431 67.00 33.55 -34.74
CA LYS A 431 66.02 34.58 -35.16
C LYS A 431 65.49 35.47 -34.02
N SER A 432 66.24 35.59 -32.93
CA SER A 432 65.85 36.35 -31.74
C SER A 432 66.44 37.76 -31.71
N MET A 433 67.52 38.01 -32.45
CA MET A 433 68.22 39.29 -32.47
C MET A 433 68.94 39.56 -33.78
N CYS A 434 69.20 40.84 -34.02
CA CYS A 434 69.97 41.35 -35.15
C CYS A 434 71.43 41.55 -34.76
N VAL A 435 72.34 40.90 -35.47
CA VAL A 435 73.79 40.96 -35.23
C VAL A 435 74.48 41.69 -36.38
N LEU A 436 75.55 42.42 -36.07
CA LEU A 436 76.37 43.09 -37.10
C LEU A 436 76.96 42.05 -38.04
N ALA A 437 76.75 42.22 -39.34
CA ALA A 437 77.24 41.28 -40.35
C ALA A 437 78.68 41.53 -40.78
N PHE A 438 79.24 42.69 -40.45
CA PHE A 438 80.62 43.03 -40.78
C PHE A 438 81.52 42.86 -39.55
N LEU A 439 82.46 41.92 -39.64
CA LEU A 439 83.51 41.64 -38.66
C LEU A 439 84.87 41.65 -39.40
N ASN A 440 85.97 41.33 -38.72
CA ASN A 440 87.29 41.28 -39.38
C ASN A 440 87.36 40.29 -40.55
N LEU A 441 86.47 39.29 -40.59
CA LEU A 441 86.47 38.21 -41.60
C LEU A 441 85.23 38.22 -42.49
N THR A 442 84.25 39.10 -42.24
CA THR A 442 82.96 39.09 -42.93
C THR A 442 82.52 40.50 -43.29
N TYR A 443 81.71 40.62 -44.34
CA TYR A 443 81.06 41.87 -44.73
C TYR A 443 79.54 41.70 -44.88
N TYR A 444 78.82 42.82 -44.85
CA TYR A 444 77.40 42.83 -45.17
C TYR A 444 77.23 42.98 -46.68
N ASN A 445 76.60 41.98 -47.30
CA ASN A 445 76.24 42.02 -48.70
C ASN A 445 74.88 42.71 -48.87
N TYR A 446 74.87 43.91 -49.45
CA TYR A 446 73.66 44.69 -49.68
C TYR A 446 72.73 44.08 -50.75
N ASP A 447 73.27 43.27 -51.67
CA ASP A 447 72.48 42.62 -52.71
C ASP A 447 71.72 41.41 -52.17
N THR A 448 72.35 40.64 -51.29
CA THR A 448 71.75 39.42 -50.69
C THR A 448 71.17 39.64 -49.29
N SER A 449 71.47 40.78 -48.66
CA SER A 449 71.16 41.10 -47.25
C SER A 449 71.67 40.03 -46.27
N LYS A 450 72.85 39.46 -46.55
CA LYS A 450 73.50 38.40 -45.75
C LYS A 450 74.90 38.81 -45.32
N SER A 451 75.43 38.07 -44.35
CA SER A 451 76.84 38.14 -43.96
C SER A 451 77.62 37.15 -44.80
N ASP A 452 78.58 37.65 -45.58
CA ASP A 452 79.45 36.85 -46.43
C ASP A 452 80.90 36.98 -45.93
N VAL A 453 81.73 35.97 -46.22
CA VAL A 453 83.16 35.99 -45.86
C VAL A 453 83.90 36.92 -46.81
N ASN A 454 84.85 37.69 -46.28
CA ASN A 454 85.74 38.52 -47.09
C ASN A 454 86.52 37.66 -48.10
N ASP A 455 86.71 38.17 -49.30
CA ASP A 455 87.55 37.57 -50.33
C ASP A 455 89.01 37.44 -49.85
N VAL A 456 89.72 36.44 -50.37
CA VAL A 456 91.10 36.13 -49.94
C VAL A 456 92.01 37.34 -50.16
N GLY A 457 92.64 37.82 -49.07
CA GLY A 457 93.50 39.01 -49.07
C GLY A 457 92.77 40.32 -48.77
N CYS A 458 91.45 40.29 -48.60
CA CYS A 458 90.66 41.47 -48.32
C CYS A 458 90.54 41.79 -46.83
N LEU A 459 90.88 43.02 -46.44
CA LEU A 459 90.89 43.44 -45.03
C LEU A 459 89.56 44.07 -44.58
N ARG A 460 88.94 44.86 -45.46
CA ARG A 460 87.54 45.30 -45.33
C ARG A 460 86.87 45.20 -46.70
N GLN A 461 85.76 44.50 -46.75
CA GLN A 461 84.97 44.34 -47.96
C GLN A 461 83.61 45.04 -47.82
N VAL A 462 83.11 45.60 -48.91
CA VAL A 462 81.74 46.13 -49.06
C VAL A 462 81.21 45.66 -50.41
N ASN A 463 80.25 44.73 -50.43
CA ASN A 463 79.84 44.03 -51.65
C ASN A 463 81.06 43.47 -52.42
N SER A 464 81.28 43.94 -53.64
CA SER A 464 82.40 43.56 -54.52
C SER A 464 83.64 44.46 -54.36
N SER A 465 83.60 45.47 -53.48
CA SER A 465 84.70 46.41 -53.27
C SER A 465 85.57 45.97 -52.11
N CYS A 466 86.85 45.75 -52.37
CA CYS A 466 87.83 45.32 -51.38
C CYS A 466 88.86 46.41 -51.06
N LEU A 467 89.05 46.72 -49.78
CA LEU A 467 90.18 47.51 -49.29
C LEU A 467 91.37 46.59 -49.02
N LEU A 468 92.40 46.75 -49.85
CA LEU A 468 93.74 46.16 -49.71
C LEU A 468 94.65 47.16 -48.97
N TRP A 469 95.70 46.67 -48.31
CA TRP A 469 96.71 47.52 -47.64
C TRP A 469 97.37 48.52 -48.58
#